data_AF-A0A3C2B0J0-F1
#
_entry.id   AF-A0A3C2B0J0-F1
#
_cell.length_a   1.000
_cell.length_b   1.000
_cell.length_c   1.000
_cell.angle_alpha   90.00
_cell.angle_beta   90.00
_cell.angle_gamma   90.00
#
_symmetry.space_group_name_H-M   'P 1'
#
loop_
_entity.id
_entity.type
_entity.pdbx_description
1 polymer ?
#
loop_
_entity_poly.entity_id
_entity_poly.type
_entity_poly.pdbx_seq_one_letter_code
_entity_poly.pdbx_strand_id
1 'polypeptide(L)'
;ERDYLLLAYKGGDKLYVPSDQIDSLRQYVGGETPALHRLGGADFAKAKSKVRSAVREIAQELVVLYQKRVNAPGHAFGHDSPWQHEMEQAFPYVETPDQRAAIDDIKADM
;
A
#
# COMPACT_ATOMS: atom_id res chain seq x y z
N GLU A 1 2.03 16.53 -35.00
CA GLU A 1 2.35 17.34 -33.80
C GLU A 1 2.91 16.44 -32.71
N ARG A 2 3.73 17.01 -31.83
CA ARG A 2 4.17 16.34 -30.59
C ARG A 2 3.58 17.11 -29.43
N ASP A 3 2.85 16.41 -28.58
CA ASP A 3 2.26 16.96 -27.37
C ASP A 3 3.24 16.84 -26.20
N TYR A 4 3.21 17.84 -25.32
CA TYR A 4 4.08 17.94 -24.16
C TYR A 4 3.29 18.40 -22.95
N LEU A 5 3.61 17.82 -21.79
CA LEU A 5 3.18 18.32 -20.50
C LEU A 5 4.23 19.28 -19.93
N LEU A 6 3.80 20.46 -19.53
CA LEU A 6 4.67 21.45 -18.89
C LEU A 6 4.65 21.27 -17.36
N LEU A 7 5.83 21.06 -16.78
CA LEU A 7 6.02 21.00 -15.33
C LEU A 7 6.83 22.21 -14.85
N ALA A 8 6.36 22.87 -13.79
CA ALA A 8 7.06 23.98 -13.16
C ALA A 8 7.76 23.52 -11.88
N TYR A 9 9.02 23.90 -11.73
CA TYR A 9 9.89 23.56 -10.60
C TYR A 9 10.19 24.80 -9.75
N LYS A 10 10.83 24.58 -8.59
CA LYS A 10 11.21 25.67 -7.67
C LYS A 10 12.18 26.62 -8.37
N GLY A 11 11.91 27.92 -8.30
CA GLY A 11 12.76 28.95 -8.91
C GLY A 11 12.34 29.36 -10.32
N GLY A 12 11.23 28.81 -10.84
CA GLY A 12 10.67 29.17 -12.16
C GLY A 12 11.16 28.29 -13.30
N ASP A 13 11.98 27.28 -13.01
CA ASP A 13 12.44 26.30 -13.99
C ASP A 13 11.27 25.52 -14.59
N LYS A 14 11.36 25.19 -15.88
CA LYS A 14 10.31 24.51 -16.64
C LYS A 14 10.87 23.23 -17.29
N LEU A 15 10.11 22.16 -17.21
CA LEU A 15 10.40 20.89 -17.89
C LEU A 15 9.24 20.55 -18.81
N TYR A 16 9.54 20.26 -20.08
CA TYR A 16 8.58 19.77 -21.06
C TYR A 16 8.72 18.25 -21.15
N VAL A 17 7.72 17.54 -20.68
CA VAL A 17 7.69 16.07 -20.71
C VAL A 17 6.90 15.64 -21.94
N PRO A 18 7.51 14.91 -22.89
CA PRO A 18 6.80 14.32 -24.01
C PRO A 18 5.65 13.41 -23.56
N SER A 19 4.52 13.41 -24.30
CA SER A 19 3.35 12.58 -23.94
C SER A 19 3.63 11.07 -23.89
N ASP A 20 4.62 10.57 -24.63
CA ASP A 20 5.09 9.18 -24.58
C ASP A 20 5.89 8.84 -23.30
N GLN A 21 6.25 9.84 -22.49
CA GLN A 21 6.96 9.66 -21.21
C GLN A 21 6.07 9.95 -19.99
N ILE A 22 4.76 10.06 -20.19
CA ILE A 22 3.81 10.44 -19.14
C ILE A 22 3.74 9.42 -17.99
N ASP A 23 4.09 8.16 -18.25
CA ASP A 23 4.13 7.08 -17.26
C ASP A 23 5.15 7.32 -16.14
N SER A 24 6.12 8.21 -16.37
CA SER A 24 7.08 8.65 -15.35
C SER A 24 6.47 9.59 -14.31
N LEU A 25 5.26 10.10 -14.57
CA LEU A 25 4.56 11.05 -13.72
C LEU A 25 3.48 10.34 -12.90
N ARG A 26 3.41 10.72 -11.62
CA ARG A 26 2.36 10.29 -10.72
C ARG A 26 1.79 11.52 -10.05
N GLN A 27 0.46 11.57 -9.93
CA GLN A 27 -0.20 12.60 -9.16
C GLN A 27 0.26 12.50 -7.70
N TYR A 28 0.66 13.63 -7.12
CA TYR A 28 0.99 13.68 -5.71
C TYR A 28 -0.28 13.50 -4.87
N VAL A 29 -0.23 12.58 -3.90
CA VAL A 29 -1.29 12.34 -2.92
C VAL A 29 -0.61 12.28 -1.56
N GLY A 30 -0.74 13.34 -0.75
CA GLY A 30 -0.06 13.40 0.55
C GLY A 30 -0.67 14.34 1.58
N GLY A 31 -1.86 14.89 1.32
CA GLY A 31 -2.63 15.69 2.31
C GLY A 31 -2.05 17.07 2.66
N GLU A 32 -0.77 17.30 2.42
CA GLU A 32 -0.06 18.56 2.69
C GLU A 32 0.43 19.23 1.40
N THR A 33 0.73 20.53 1.46
CA THR A 33 1.33 21.24 0.33
C THR A 33 2.80 20.79 0.13
N PRO A 34 3.15 20.12 -0.98
CA PRO A 34 4.49 19.60 -1.16
C PRO A 34 5.49 20.73 -1.44
N ALA A 35 6.71 20.58 -0.91
CA ALA A 35 7.81 21.46 -1.27
C ALA A 35 8.28 21.14 -2.70
N LEU A 36 8.33 22.16 -3.57
CA LEU A 36 8.87 21.99 -4.92
C LEU A 36 10.39 21.83 -4.87
N HIS A 37 10.91 20.87 -5.65
CA HIS A 37 12.35 20.69 -5.85
C HIS A 37 12.86 21.58 -7.01
N ARG A 38 14.17 21.85 -7.02
CA ARG A 38 14.85 22.51 -8.15
C ARG A 38 15.15 21.50 -9.26
N LEU A 39 15.07 21.94 -10.51
CA LEU A 39 15.46 21.10 -11.65
C LEU A 39 16.99 20.90 -11.64
N GLY A 40 17.45 19.66 -11.83
CA GLY A 40 18.88 19.32 -11.76
C GLY A 40 19.49 19.32 -10.35
N GLY A 41 18.71 19.59 -9.31
CA GLY A 41 19.16 19.50 -7.92
C GLY A 41 19.26 18.05 -7.41
N ALA A 42 20.10 17.84 -6.39
CA ALA A 42 20.26 16.51 -5.77
C ALA A 42 19.17 16.17 -4.74
N ASP A 43 18.30 17.13 -4.39
CA ASP A 43 17.34 16.99 -3.29
C ASP A 43 16.35 15.85 -3.51
N PHE A 44 15.80 15.74 -4.73
CA PHE A 44 14.86 14.68 -5.07
C PHE A 44 15.52 13.29 -5.04
N ALA A 45 16.75 13.19 -5.55
CA ALA A 45 17.51 11.93 -5.52
C ALA A 45 17.83 11.51 -4.07
N LYS A 46 18.21 12.45 -3.21
CA LYS A 46 18.44 12.21 -1.77
C LYS A 46 17.16 11.77 -1.06
N ALA A 47 16.05 12.46 -1.28
CA ALA A 47 14.75 12.12 -0.72
C ALA A 47 14.31 10.70 -1.15
N LYS A 48 14.42 10.39 -2.45
CA LYS A 48 14.12 9.05 -2.99
C LYS A 48 15.00 7.96 -2.38
N SER A 49 16.28 8.23 -2.19
CA SER A 49 17.21 7.29 -1.55
C SER A 49 16.82 7.03 -0.09
N LYS A 50 16.51 8.08 0.68
CA LYS A 50 16.07 7.97 2.07
C LYS A 50 14.79 7.13 2.20
N VAL A 51 13.78 7.43 1.38
CA VAL A 51 12.53 6.66 1.36
C VAL A 51 12.76 5.21 0.98
N ARG A 52 13.60 4.95 -0.04
CA ARG A 52 13.95 3.57 -0.44
C ARG A 52 14.60 2.78 0.71
N SER A 53 15.47 3.41 1.49
CA SER A 53 16.09 2.76 2.66
C SER A 53 15.05 2.43 3.74
N ALA A 54 14.16 3.38 4.08
CA ALA A 54 13.10 3.14 5.06
C ALA A 54 12.14 2.03 4.62
N VAL A 55 11.76 1.99 3.34
CA VAL A 55 10.91 0.91 2.79
C VAL A 55 11.59 -0.44 2.90
N ARG A 56 12.92 -0.52 2.69
CA ARG A 56 13.67 -1.78 2.84
C ARG A 56 13.72 -2.25 4.28
N GLU A 57 13.86 -1.34 5.23
CA GLU A 57 13.84 -1.65 6.66
C GLU A 57 12.49 -2.25 7.06
N ILE A 58 11.39 -1.60 6.70
CA ILE A 58 10.02 -2.11 6.94
C ILE A 58 9.82 -3.47 6.28
N ALA A 59 10.25 -3.65 5.03
CA ALA A 59 10.13 -4.92 4.34
C ALA A 59 10.90 -6.04 5.06
N GLN A 60 12.10 -5.75 5.56
CA GLN A 60 12.91 -6.70 6.32
C GLN A 60 12.24 -7.05 7.65
N GLU A 61 11.69 -6.07 8.36
CA GLU A 61 10.94 -6.30 9.60
C GLU A 61 9.73 -7.21 9.38
N LEU A 62 8.97 -6.99 8.30
CA LEU A 62 7.85 -7.85 7.94
C LEU A 62 8.30 -9.28 7.67
N VAL A 63 9.38 -9.49 6.92
CA VAL A 63 9.94 -10.84 6.68
C VAL A 63 10.29 -11.52 7.99
N VAL A 64 10.99 -10.83 8.89
CA VAL A 64 11.36 -11.36 10.21
C VAL A 64 10.12 -11.66 11.06
N LEU A 65 9.11 -10.81 11.02
CA LEU A 65 7.85 -11.00 11.73
C LEU A 65 7.12 -12.27 11.25
N TYR A 66 7.02 -12.47 9.92
CA TYR A 66 6.41 -13.67 9.35
C TYR A 66 7.21 -14.93 9.67
N GLN A 67 8.55 -14.88 9.62
CA GLN A 67 9.38 -16.00 10.05
C GLN A 67 9.16 -16.35 11.53
N LYS A 68 9.02 -15.35 12.40
CA LYS A 68 8.69 -15.57 13.82
C LYS A 68 7.31 -16.18 13.97
N ARG A 69 6.30 -15.68 13.24
CA ARG A 69 4.92 -16.21 13.29
C ARG A 69 4.85 -17.68 12.87
N VAL A 70 5.53 -18.06 11.79
CA VAL A 70 5.54 -19.45 11.29
C VAL A 70 6.20 -20.43 12.28
N ASN A 71 7.23 -19.98 13.00
CA ASN A 71 7.97 -20.84 13.93
C ASN A 71 7.43 -20.79 15.36
N ALA A 72 6.58 -19.81 15.69
CA ALA A 72 5.96 -19.72 17.00
C ALA A 72 4.87 -20.79 17.15
N PRO A 73 4.81 -21.50 18.28
CA PRO A 73 3.69 -22.38 18.56
C PRO A 73 2.41 -21.55 18.66
N GLY A 74 1.42 -21.89 17.84
CA GLY A 74 0.09 -21.28 17.85
C GLY A 74 -0.92 -22.12 18.66
N HIS A 75 -2.16 -21.62 18.70
CA HIS A 75 -3.32 -22.39 19.12
C HIS A 75 -4.21 -22.55 17.89
N ALA A 76 -4.35 -23.80 17.41
CA ALA A 76 -5.29 -24.11 16.35
C ALA A 76 -6.69 -24.21 16.94
N PHE A 77 -7.61 -23.38 16.46
CA PHE A 77 -9.01 -23.46 16.85
C PHE A 77 -9.66 -24.70 16.23
N GLY A 78 -10.71 -25.19 16.87
CA GLY A 78 -11.51 -26.29 16.33
C GLY A 78 -12.44 -25.80 15.22
N HIS A 79 -12.99 -26.75 14.45
CA HIS A 79 -14.04 -26.45 13.49
C HIS A 79 -15.29 -25.86 14.16
N ASP A 80 -16.07 -25.14 13.35
CA ASP A 80 -17.35 -24.57 13.79
C ASP A 80 -18.27 -25.64 14.41
N SER A 81 -18.91 -25.25 15.50
CA SER A 81 -19.94 -26.06 16.15
C SER A 81 -21.33 -25.74 15.57
N PRO A 82 -22.33 -26.60 15.78
CA PRO A 82 -23.72 -26.28 15.41
C PRO A 82 -24.20 -24.95 16.02
N TRP A 83 -23.79 -24.66 17.26
CA TRP A 83 -24.11 -23.40 17.93
C TRP A 83 -23.47 -22.18 17.27
N GLN A 84 -22.27 -22.31 16.72
CA GLN A 84 -21.62 -21.24 15.95
C GLN A 84 -22.47 -20.87 14.72
N HIS A 85 -22.99 -21.87 14.01
CA HIS A 85 -23.85 -21.64 12.86
C HIS A 85 -25.18 -20.97 13.24
N GLU A 86 -25.80 -21.42 14.34
CA GLU A 86 -27.02 -20.79 14.87
C GLU A 86 -26.79 -19.32 15.25
N MET A 87 -25.65 -19.01 15.89
CA MET A 87 -25.27 -17.65 16.24
C MET A 87 -25.07 -16.78 14.99
N GLU A 88 -24.38 -17.30 13.97
CA GLU A 88 -24.15 -16.59 12.70
C GLU A 88 -25.46 -16.33 11.95
N GLN A 89 -26.36 -17.31 11.89
CA GLN A 89 -27.68 -17.17 11.27
C GLN A 89 -28.61 -16.20 12.00
N ALA A 90 -28.38 -15.96 13.30
CA ALA A 90 -29.15 -15.00 14.07
C ALA A 90 -28.85 -13.54 13.67
N PHE A 91 -27.78 -13.28 12.91
CA PHE A 91 -27.47 -11.96 12.40
C PHE A 91 -28.45 -11.58 11.29
N PRO A 92 -29.20 -10.46 11.42
CA PRO A 92 -30.35 -10.17 10.55
C PRO A 92 -29.97 -9.58 9.19
N TYR A 93 -28.70 -9.66 8.79
CA TYR A 93 -28.20 -9.10 7.53
C TYR A 93 -27.54 -10.18 6.70
N VAL A 94 -27.74 -10.10 5.39
CA VAL A 94 -27.06 -10.98 4.43
C VAL A 94 -25.67 -10.44 4.17
N GLU A 95 -24.66 -11.30 4.28
CA GLU A 95 -23.28 -10.91 4.02
C GLU A 95 -23.09 -10.55 2.54
N THR A 96 -22.30 -9.50 2.30
CA THR A 96 -21.81 -9.22 0.95
C THR A 96 -20.79 -10.30 0.52
N PRO A 97 -20.51 -10.44 -0.79
CA PRO A 97 -19.49 -11.38 -1.26
C PRO A 97 -18.12 -11.19 -0.58
N ASP A 98 -17.68 -9.94 -0.39
CA ASP A 98 -16.40 -9.64 0.27
C ASP A 98 -16.42 -9.98 1.77
N GLN A 99 -17.56 -9.79 2.44
CA GLN A 99 -17.71 -10.18 3.84
C GLN A 99 -17.65 -11.69 4.00
N ARG A 100 -18.31 -12.45 3.11
CA ARG A 100 -18.26 -13.91 3.13
C ARG A 100 -16.84 -14.43 2.92
N ALA A 101 -16.13 -13.90 1.93
CA ALA A 101 -14.74 -14.26 1.68
C ALA A 101 -13.84 -13.98 2.91
N ALA A 102 -14.01 -12.81 3.54
CA ALA A 102 -13.24 -12.47 4.73
C ALA A 102 -13.53 -13.40 5.93
N ILE A 103 -14.80 -13.82 6.12
CA ILE A 103 -15.18 -14.77 7.16
C ILE A 103 -14.50 -16.12 6.93
N ASP A 104 -14.55 -16.62 5.69
CA ASP A 104 -13.96 -17.92 5.32
C ASP A 104 -12.43 -17.88 5.48
N ASP A 105 -11.76 -16.81 5.04
CA ASP A 105 -10.31 -16.63 5.18
C ASP A 105 -9.87 -16.57 6.64
N ILE A 106 -10.62 -15.86 7.50
CA ILE A 106 -10.31 -15.76 8.93
C ILE A 106 -10.50 -17.13 9.61
N LYS A 107 -11.61 -17.82 9.35
CA LYS A 107 -11.88 -19.15 9.93
C LYS A 107 -10.84 -20.19 9.49
N ALA A 108 -10.25 -20.05 8.30
CA ALA A 108 -9.20 -20.92 7.82
C ALA A 108 -7.83 -20.64 8.48
N ASP A 109 -7.55 -19.41 8.93
CA ASP A 109 -6.32 -19.04 9.65
C ASP A 109 -6.41 -19.31 11.18
N MET A 110 -7.62 -19.44 11.72
CA MET A 110 -7.90 -19.84 13.11
C MET A 110 -7.65 -21.34 13.34
#